data_AF-A0A3P6RP65-F1
#
_entry.id   AF-A0A3P6RP65-F1
#
_cell.length_a   1.000
_cell.length_b   1.000
_cell.length_c   1.000
_cell.angle_alpha   90.00
_cell.angle_beta   90.00
_cell.angle_gamma   90.00
#
_symmetry.space_group_name_H-M   'P 1'
#
loop_
_entity.id
_entity.type
_entity.pdbx_description
1 polymer ?
#
loop_
_entity_poly.entity_id
_entity_poly.type
_entity_poly.pdbx_seq_one_letter_code
_entity_poly.pdbx_strand_id
1 'polypeptide(L)'
;MLRTLVPSVRAARLLATDAVPSSSSVVEERSVKKIGRALETYIKLSREHVSMMARERADFELGKRHLANMMNLDPHALTQADIDEAIRYLFPSGLFDPNARPVMRPPDEILPKFHRFDFDDEGRPKDTRFFTLQPKFYGLLSDIGIKTKSVTSFYNDHMSAG
;
A
#
# COMPACT_ATOMS: atom_id res chain seq x y z
N MET A 1 29.10 -16.85 -62.21
CA MET A 1 30.11 -17.44 -61.30
C MET A 1 31.06 -16.34 -60.88
N LEU A 2 31.15 -16.08 -59.57
CA LEU A 2 32.36 -15.70 -58.80
C LEU A 2 31.91 -15.03 -57.50
N ARG A 3 31.91 -15.84 -56.44
CA ARG A 3 31.72 -15.46 -55.06
C ARG A 3 32.94 -14.66 -54.59
N THR A 4 32.73 -13.49 -53.99
CA THR A 4 33.76 -12.83 -53.18
C THR A 4 33.36 -12.93 -51.71
N LEU A 5 34.09 -13.80 -51.01
CA LEU A 5 34.11 -13.95 -49.56
C LEU A 5 34.93 -12.80 -48.96
N VAL A 6 34.36 -12.10 -47.97
CA VAL A 6 35.14 -11.30 -47.02
C VAL A 6 34.81 -11.81 -45.61
N PRO A 7 35.79 -12.33 -44.85
CA PRO A 7 35.62 -12.64 -43.44
C PRO A 7 36.36 -11.58 -42.60
N SER A 8 35.62 -10.83 -41.79
CA SER A 8 36.12 -10.08 -40.62
C SER A 8 34.88 -9.52 -39.94
N VAL A 9 34.60 -9.73 -38.65
CA VAL A 9 35.39 -9.22 -37.53
C VAL A 9 35.20 -10.12 -36.30
N ARG A 10 36.31 -10.32 -35.58
CA ARG A 10 36.44 -10.91 -34.24
C ARG A 10 35.28 -10.55 -33.29
N ALA A 11 34.59 -11.57 -32.79
CA ALA A 11 33.85 -11.47 -31.55
C ALA A 11 34.86 -11.36 -30.39
N ALA A 12 35.03 -10.15 -29.85
CA ALA A 12 35.76 -9.93 -28.61
C ALA A 12 34.91 -10.43 -27.44
N ARG A 13 35.37 -11.53 -26.84
CA ARG A 13 34.87 -12.04 -25.55
C ARG A 13 35.40 -11.11 -24.45
N LEU A 14 34.56 -10.23 -23.92
CA LEU A 14 34.83 -9.52 -22.68
C LEU A 14 34.30 -10.34 -21.50
N LEU A 15 35.23 -10.75 -20.64
CA LEU A 15 35.01 -11.22 -19.28
C LEU A 15 35.08 -10.00 -18.35
N ALA A 16 34.43 -10.12 -17.17
CA ALA A 16 34.35 -9.16 -16.05
C ALA A 16 33.10 -8.23 -16.13
N THR A 17 32.25 -8.04 -15.12
CA THR A 17 32.30 -8.28 -13.66
C THR A 17 30.87 -8.38 -13.10
N ASP A 18 30.74 -9.00 -11.92
CA ASP A 18 29.53 -9.27 -11.13
C ASP A 18 28.42 -8.20 -11.22
N ALA A 19 27.34 -8.56 -11.90
CA ALA A 19 26.06 -7.89 -11.78
C ALA A 19 25.28 -8.53 -10.61
N VAL A 20 24.93 -7.68 -9.65
CA VAL A 20 23.94 -7.88 -8.59
C VAL A 20 22.79 -8.76 -9.08
N PRO A 21 22.41 -9.84 -8.36
CA PRO A 21 21.24 -10.60 -8.72
C PRO A 21 20.02 -9.72 -8.47
N SER A 22 19.54 -9.04 -9.51
CA SER A 22 18.14 -8.68 -9.63
C SER A 22 17.37 -9.97 -9.40
N SER A 23 16.69 -10.07 -8.26
CA SER A 23 15.67 -11.05 -8.00
C SER A 23 14.50 -10.78 -8.96
N SER A 24 14.70 -11.09 -10.23
CA SER A 24 13.62 -11.49 -11.11
C SER A 24 13.09 -12.80 -10.54
N SER A 25 12.22 -12.70 -9.54
CA SER A 25 11.24 -13.75 -9.31
C SER A 25 10.44 -13.82 -10.61
N VAL A 26 10.85 -14.75 -11.47
CA VAL A 26 9.96 -15.35 -12.45
C VAL A 26 8.76 -15.81 -11.62
N VAL A 27 7.70 -15.01 -11.62
CA VAL A 27 6.43 -15.40 -11.04
C VAL A 27 5.93 -16.48 -11.98
N GLU A 28 6.34 -17.72 -11.71
CA GLU A 28 5.68 -18.88 -12.29
C GLU A 28 4.20 -18.73 -11.97
N GLU A 29 3.37 -18.55 -12.99
CA GLU A 29 1.91 -18.67 -12.87
C GLU A 29 1.59 -20.14 -12.57
N ARG A 30 1.80 -20.54 -11.33
CA ARG A 30 1.39 -21.85 -10.84
C ARG A 30 -0.13 -21.86 -10.88
N SER A 31 -0.68 -22.88 -11.54
CA SER A 31 -2.12 -23.04 -11.73
C SER A 31 -2.82 -22.90 -10.39
N VAL A 32 -3.50 -21.78 -10.21
CA VAL A 32 -4.23 -21.47 -9.00
C VAL A 32 -5.25 -22.59 -8.77
N LYS A 33 -5.04 -23.40 -7.72
CA LYS A 33 -6.04 -24.36 -7.26
C LYS A 33 -7.36 -23.59 -7.11
N LYS A 34 -8.48 -24.12 -7.63
CA LYS A 34 -9.78 -23.43 -7.71
C LYS A 34 -10.08 -22.66 -6.40
N ILE A 35 -9.77 -21.37 -6.40
CA ILE A 35 -9.96 -20.49 -5.25
C ILE A 35 -11.46 -20.44 -4.97
N GLY A 36 -11.84 -20.43 -3.68
CA GLY A 36 -13.24 -20.25 -3.31
C GLY A 36 -13.79 -18.92 -3.84
N ARG A 37 -15.04 -18.90 -4.32
CA ARG A 37 -15.69 -17.71 -4.90
C ARG A 37 -15.56 -16.45 -4.01
N ALA A 38 -15.65 -16.62 -2.70
CA ALA A 38 -15.51 -15.53 -1.74
C ALA A 38 -14.10 -14.91 -1.71
N LEU A 39 -13.06 -15.72 -1.89
CA LEU A 39 -11.68 -15.24 -1.95
C LEU A 39 -11.39 -14.57 -3.29
N GLU A 40 -11.95 -15.09 -4.39
CA GLU A 40 -11.86 -14.46 -5.71
C GLU A 40 -12.49 -13.06 -5.71
N THR A 41 -13.69 -12.90 -5.17
CA THR A 41 -14.35 -11.59 -5.07
C THR A 41 -13.55 -10.63 -4.20
N TYR A 42 -13.01 -11.10 -3.08
CA TYR A 42 -12.14 -10.29 -2.22
C TYR A 42 -10.88 -9.81 -2.95
N ILE A 43 -10.16 -10.70 -3.66
CA ILE A 43 -8.96 -10.34 -4.42
C ILE A 43 -9.29 -9.30 -5.49
N LYS A 44 -10.41 -9.48 -6.20
CA LYS A 44 -10.91 -8.52 -7.19
C LYS A 44 -11.16 -7.14 -6.56
N LEU A 45 -11.92 -7.09 -5.47
CA LEU A 45 -12.22 -5.84 -4.75
C LEU A 45 -10.95 -5.17 -4.22
N SER A 46 -9.99 -5.94 -3.69
CA SER A 46 -8.72 -5.38 -3.23
C SER A 46 -7.92 -4.76 -4.38
N ARG A 47 -7.92 -5.36 -5.58
CA ARG A 47 -7.23 -4.81 -6.76
C ARG A 47 -7.93 -3.54 -7.24
N GLU A 48 -9.26 -3.57 -7.33
CA GLU A 48 -10.07 -2.41 -7.71
C GLU A 48 -9.83 -1.23 -6.75
N HIS A 49 -9.82 -1.48 -5.44
CA HIS A 49 -9.51 -0.46 -4.44
C HIS A 49 -8.10 0.13 -4.61
N VAL A 50 -7.07 -0.69 -4.88
CA VAL A 50 -5.71 -0.18 -5.13
C VAL A 50 -5.67 0.70 -6.39
N SER A 51 -6.32 0.28 -7.48
CA SER A 51 -6.38 1.07 -8.70
C SER A 51 -7.15 2.38 -8.53
N MET A 52 -8.27 2.35 -7.79
CA MET A 52 -9.06 3.52 -7.45
C MET A 52 -8.20 4.51 -6.65
N MET A 53 -7.58 4.06 -5.55
CA MET A 53 -6.74 4.94 -4.72
C MET A 53 -5.55 5.51 -5.50
N ALA A 54 -4.96 4.77 -6.44
CA ALA A 54 -3.88 5.29 -7.28
C ALA A 54 -4.37 6.41 -8.21
N ARG A 55 -5.56 6.24 -8.80
CA ARG A 55 -6.21 7.26 -9.62
C ARG A 55 -6.54 8.51 -8.82
N GLU A 56 -7.19 8.36 -7.66
CA GLU A 56 -7.57 9.50 -6.80
C GLU A 56 -6.35 10.30 -6.33
N ARG A 57 -5.22 9.64 -6.05
CA ARG A 57 -3.97 10.34 -5.72
C ARG A 57 -3.44 11.16 -6.89
N ALA A 58 -3.48 10.61 -8.10
CA ALA A 58 -3.06 11.33 -9.30
C ALA A 58 -3.98 12.53 -9.59
N ASP A 59 -5.29 12.34 -9.45
CA ASP A 59 -6.29 13.39 -9.65
C ASP A 59 -6.16 14.50 -8.58
N PHE A 60 -5.86 14.15 -7.32
CA PHE A 60 -5.55 15.12 -6.26
C PHE A 60 -4.31 15.97 -6.58
N GLU A 61 -3.20 15.36 -7.00
CA GLU A 61 -1.97 16.09 -7.34
C GLU A 61 -2.16 16.98 -8.58
N LEU A 62 -2.92 16.52 -9.57
CA LEU A 62 -3.29 17.33 -10.73
C LEU A 62 -4.16 18.52 -10.31
N GLY A 63 -5.18 18.26 -9.49
CA GLY A 63 -6.07 19.28 -8.92
C GLY A 63 -5.29 20.31 -8.10
N LYS A 64 -4.30 19.87 -7.32
CA LYS A 64 -3.43 20.75 -6.51
C LYS A 64 -2.68 21.76 -7.39
N ARG A 65 -2.12 21.30 -8.51
CA ARG A 65 -1.43 22.17 -9.49
C ARG A 65 -2.40 23.16 -10.14
N HIS A 66 -3.60 22.72 -10.50
CA HIS A 66 -4.61 23.60 -11.08
C HIS A 66 -5.10 24.65 -10.07
N LEU A 67 -5.31 24.27 -8.82
CA LEU A 67 -5.70 25.18 -7.75
C LEU A 67 -4.62 26.24 -7.49
N ALA A 68 -3.36 25.83 -7.43
CA ALA A 68 -2.23 26.75 -7.31
C ALA A 68 -2.19 27.75 -8.47
N ASN A 69 -2.40 27.29 -9.71
CA ASN A 69 -2.48 28.16 -10.87
C ASN A 69 -3.66 29.17 -10.78
N MET A 70 -4.85 28.72 -10.38
CA MET A 70 -6.02 29.61 -10.22
C MET A 70 -5.83 30.66 -9.14
N MET A 71 -5.16 30.31 -8.04
CA MET A 71 -4.88 31.21 -6.92
C MET A 71 -3.57 32.00 -7.10
N ASN A 72 -2.86 31.78 -8.21
CA ASN A 72 -1.56 32.38 -8.50
C ASN A 72 -0.52 32.14 -7.37
N LEU A 73 -0.53 30.93 -6.81
CA LEU A 73 0.37 30.42 -5.78
C LEU A 73 1.38 29.44 -6.39
N ASP A 74 2.50 29.21 -5.70
CA ASP A 74 3.48 28.20 -6.11
C ASP A 74 2.97 26.77 -5.78
N PRO A 75 2.89 25.84 -6.76
CA PRO A 75 2.43 24.47 -6.55
C PRO A 75 3.24 23.68 -5.51
N HIS A 76 4.53 23.98 -5.36
CA HIS A 76 5.43 23.25 -4.45
C HIS A 76 5.35 23.77 -3.01
N ALA A 77 5.09 25.07 -2.81
CA ALA A 77 4.92 25.67 -1.50
C ALA A 77 3.50 25.53 -0.92
N LEU A 78 2.51 25.11 -1.71
CA LEU A 78 1.10 25.05 -1.31
C LEU A 78 0.86 24.07 -0.15
N THR A 79 0.41 24.60 1.00
CA THR A 79 0.04 23.84 2.20
C THR A 79 -1.44 23.46 2.21
N GLN A 80 -1.85 22.55 3.09
CA GLN A 80 -3.26 22.15 3.21
C GLN A 80 -4.16 23.29 3.72
N ALA A 81 -3.62 24.22 4.52
CA ALA A 81 -4.37 25.38 4.98
C ALA A 81 -4.71 26.33 3.82
N ASP A 82 -3.76 26.54 2.91
CA ASP A 82 -3.96 27.36 1.71
C ASP A 82 -5.00 26.73 0.77
N ILE A 83 -5.01 25.39 0.66
CA ILE A 83 -6.03 24.64 -0.08
C ILE A 83 -7.42 24.87 0.54
N ASP A 84 -7.54 24.68 1.86
CA ASP A 84 -8.82 24.82 2.57
C ASP A 84 -9.35 26.28 2.46
N GLU A 85 -8.48 27.29 2.51
CA GLU A 85 -8.84 28.69 2.29
C GLU A 85 -9.28 28.96 0.85
N ALA A 86 -8.51 28.50 -0.14
CA ALA A 86 -8.84 28.66 -1.55
C ALA A 86 -10.19 28.01 -1.90
N ILE A 87 -10.47 26.81 -1.39
CA ILE A 87 -11.75 26.13 -1.60
C ILE A 87 -12.90 26.90 -0.97
N ARG A 88 -12.72 27.45 0.24
CA ARG A 88 -13.74 28.29 0.89
C ARG A 88 -14.05 29.55 0.10
N TYR A 89 -13.05 30.14 -0.55
CA TYR A 89 -13.20 31.32 -1.39
C TYR A 89 -13.89 30.99 -2.73
N LEU A 90 -13.43 29.94 -3.43
CA LEU A 90 -13.95 29.54 -4.74
C LEU A 90 -15.37 28.94 -4.66
N PHE A 91 -15.66 28.18 -3.61
CA PHE A 91 -16.92 27.49 -3.39
C PHE A 91 -17.52 27.85 -2.02
N PRO A 92 -18.02 29.09 -1.86
CA PRO A 92 -18.60 29.51 -0.59
C PRO A 92 -19.85 28.68 -0.29
N SER A 93 -19.85 28.00 0.88
CA SER A 93 -20.99 27.21 1.35
C SER A 93 -21.52 27.79 2.66
N GLY A 94 -22.85 27.96 2.74
CA GLY A 94 -23.56 28.42 3.95
C GLY A 94 -23.97 27.29 4.88
N LEU A 95 -23.43 26.09 4.72
CA LEU A 95 -23.82 24.91 5.50
C LEU A 95 -23.27 25.02 6.93
N PHE A 96 -24.15 24.79 7.91
CA PHE A 96 -23.78 24.81 9.33
C PHE A 96 -22.85 23.66 9.71
N ASP A 97 -23.11 22.46 9.19
CA ASP A 97 -22.25 21.29 9.41
C ASP A 97 -20.94 21.41 8.61
N PRO A 98 -19.76 21.42 9.27
CA PRO A 98 -18.48 21.47 8.58
C PRO A 98 -18.22 20.26 7.66
N ASN A 99 -18.78 19.09 7.97
CA ASN A 99 -18.55 17.87 7.17
C ASN A 99 -19.32 17.87 5.85
N ALA A 100 -20.34 18.72 5.73
CA ALA A 100 -21.14 18.86 4.52
C ALA A 100 -20.55 19.91 3.55
N ARG A 101 -19.50 20.63 3.97
CA ARG A 101 -18.87 21.67 3.15
C ARG A 101 -17.96 21.05 2.08
N PRO A 102 -17.74 21.76 0.95
CA PRO A 102 -16.75 21.32 -0.04
C PRO A 102 -15.36 21.23 0.60
N VAL A 103 -14.68 20.11 0.39
CA VAL A 103 -13.32 19.85 0.90
C VAL A 103 -12.46 19.20 -0.17
N MET A 104 -11.17 19.55 -0.17
CA MET A 104 -10.16 18.94 -1.05
C MET A 104 -8.98 18.51 -0.18
N ARG A 105 -8.86 17.21 0.10
CA ARG A 105 -7.78 16.62 0.90
C ARG A 105 -7.24 15.35 0.26
N PRO A 106 -6.08 14.84 0.69
CA PRO A 106 -5.54 13.58 0.20
C PRO A 106 -6.56 12.44 0.37
N PRO A 107 -6.67 11.53 -0.61
CA PRO A 107 -7.66 10.46 -0.60
C PRO A 107 -7.48 9.50 0.59
N ASP A 108 -6.27 9.37 1.13
CA ASP A 108 -5.96 8.53 2.30
C ASP A 108 -6.63 9.01 3.61
N GLU A 109 -7.04 10.28 3.67
CA GLU A 109 -7.73 10.86 4.83
C GLU A 109 -9.25 10.82 4.70
N ILE A 110 -9.77 11.02 3.49
CA ILE A 110 -11.22 11.10 3.22
C ILE A 110 -11.80 9.70 3.00
N LEU A 111 -11.14 8.85 2.22
CA LEU A 111 -11.69 7.56 1.82
C LEU A 111 -11.53 6.53 2.94
N PRO A 112 -12.52 5.62 3.10
CA PRO A 112 -12.44 4.58 4.11
C PRO A 112 -11.27 3.63 3.84
N LYS A 113 -10.51 3.32 4.88
CA LYS A 113 -9.38 2.38 4.78
C LYS A 113 -9.87 0.97 4.50
N PHE A 114 -9.49 0.42 3.36
CA PHE A 114 -9.75 -0.99 3.05
C PHE A 114 -8.91 -1.92 3.93
N HIS A 115 -9.57 -2.83 4.65
CA HIS A 115 -8.89 -3.81 5.48
C HIS A 115 -8.33 -4.93 4.60
N ARG A 116 -7.04 -4.86 4.27
CA ARG A 116 -6.36 -5.89 3.49
C ARG A 116 -5.93 -7.06 4.37
N PHE A 117 -6.41 -8.24 4.03
CA PHE A 117 -5.87 -9.52 4.40
C PHE A 117 -4.84 -9.99 3.38
N ASP A 118 -3.77 -10.59 3.89
CA ASP A 118 -2.73 -11.20 3.08
C ASP A 118 -2.95 -12.71 2.99
N PHE A 119 -2.91 -13.21 1.76
CA PHE A 119 -3.01 -14.63 1.42
C PHE A 119 -1.73 -15.06 0.69
N ASP A 120 -1.39 -16.33 0.81
CA ASP A 120 -0.36 -16.98 -0.02
C ASP A 120 -0.93 -17.31 -1.41
N ASP A 121 -0.05 -17.73 -2.33
CA ASP A 121 -0.43 -18.10 -3.70
C ASP A 121 -1.44 -19.27 -3.75
N GLU A 122 -1.47 -20.09 -2.70
CA GLU A 122 -2.44 -21.18 -2.54
C GLU A 122 -3.79 -20.73 -1.96
N GLY A 123 -3.96 -19.43 -1.66
CA GLY A 123 -5.15 -18.88 -1.02
C GLY A 123 -5.23 -19.12 0.49
N ARG A 124 -4.14 -19.55 1.12
CA ARG A 124 -4.04 -19.71 2.57
C ARG A 124 -3.85 -18.34 3.24
N PRO A 125 -4.61 -17.98 4.29
CA PRO A 125 -4.34 -16.77 5.06
C PRO A 125 -2.95 -16.82 5.72
N LYS A 126 -2.21 -15.71 5.68
CA LYS A 126 -0.87 -15.63 6.31
C LYS A 126 -0.94 -15.59 7.84
N ASP A 127 -1.95 -14.93 8.39
CA ASP A 127 -2.15 -14.84 9.84
C ASP A 127 -2.83 -16.12 10.35
N THR A 128 -2.23 -16.74 11.38
CA THR A 128 -2.80 -17.92 12.04
C THR A 128 -4.15 -17.62 12.69
N ARG A 129 -4.39 -16.36 13.10
CA ARG A 129 -5.63 -15.92 13.76
C ARG A 129 -6.69 -15.45 12.78
N PHE A 130 -6.51 -15.62 11.47
CA PHE A 130 -7.47 -15.18 10.45
C PHE A 130 -8.90 -15.69 10.70
N PHE A 131 -9.04 -16.97 11.08
CA PHE A 131 -10.35 -17.61 11.31
C PHE A 131 -11.09 -17.14 12.58
N THR A 132 -10.48 -16.23 13.36
CA THR A 132 -11.12 -15.60 14.53
C THR A 132 -11.95 -14.36 14.16
N LEU A 133 -12.03 -14.02 12.86
CA LEU A 133 -12.65 -12.80 12.30
C LEU A 133 -11.92 -11.49 12.63
N GLN A 134 -11.28 -11.40 13.80
CA GLN A 134 -10.53 -10.22 14.25
C GLN A 134 -9.07 -10.57 14.62
N PRO A 135 -8.24 -10.93 13.63
CA PRO A 135 -6.86 -11.38 13.87
C PRO A 135 -6.02 -10.40 14.69
N LYS A 136 -6.13 -9.09 14.39
CA LYS A 136 -5.39 -8.03 15.11
C LYS A 136 -5.78 -7.94 16.58
N PHE A 137 -7.07 -8.05 16.90
CA PHE A 137 -7.57 -7.96 18.28
C PHE A 137 -7.07 -9.14 19.12
N TYR A 138 -7.26 -10.37 18.64
CA TYR A 138 -6.80 -11.57 19.35
C TYR A 138 -5.28 -11.71 19.35
N GLY A 139 -4.58 -11.15 18.35
CA GLY A 139 -3.13 -11.00 18.36
C GLY A 139 -2.66 -10.17 19.55
N LEU A 140 -3.23 -8.98 19.73
CA LEU A 140 -2.91 -8.11 20.87
C LEU A 140 -3.22 -8.77 22.21
N LEU A 141 -4.36 -9.46 22.33
CA LEU A 141 -4.73 -10.17 23.56
C LEU A 141 -3.72 -11.27 23.92
N SER A 142 -3.28 -12.03 22.92
CA SER A 142 -2.24 -13.05 23.08
C SER A 142 -0.93 -12.44 23.56
N ASP A 143 -0.50 -11.33 22.96
CA ASP A 143 0.74 -10.65 23.30
C ASP A 143 0.71 -10.09 24.73
N ILE A 144 -0.43 -9.49 25.11
CA ILE A 144 -0.67 -9.02 26.48
C ILE A 144 -0.58 -10.20 27.46
N GLY A 145 -1.27 -11.30 27.18
CA GLY A 145 -1.25 -12.49 28.04
C GLY A 145 0.16 -13.06 28.24
N ILE A 146 0.98 -13.12 27.18
CA ILE A 146 2.38 -13.57 27.27
C ILE A 146 3.20 -12.61 28.15
N LYS A 147 3.07 -11.29 27.93
CA LYS A 147 3.79 -10.28 28.71
C LYS A 147 3.38 -10.31 30.18
N THR A 148 2.08 -10.37 30.48
CA THR A 148 1.58 -10.48 31.85
C THR A 148 2.12 -11.74 32.52
N LYS A 149 2.06 -12.89 31.84
CA LYS A 149 2.61 -14.14 32.39
C LYS A 149 4.10 -14.03 32.69
N SER A 150 4.89 -13.40 31.80
CA SER A 150 6.34 -13.20 32.03
C SER A 150 6.65 -12.32 33.24
N VAL A 151 5.85 -11.28 33.48
CA VAL A 151 5.98 -10.41 34.66
C VAL A 151 5.58 -11.16 35.93
N THR A 152 4.47 -11.90 35.90
CA THR A 152 4.01 -12.70 37.03
C THR A 152 5.01 -13.79 37.40
N SER A 153 5.59 -14.50 36.42
CA SER A 153 6.61 -15.51 36.70
C SER A 153 7.86 -14.91 37.33
N PHE A 154 8.35 -13.79 36.79
CA PHE A 154 9.50 -13.07 37.37
C PHE A 154 9.23 -12.64 38.82
N TYR A 155 8.04 -12.09 39.10
CA TYR A 155 7.66 -11.71 40.45
C TYR A 155 7.63 -12.91 41.41
N ASN A 156 7.02 -14.02 40.99
CA ASN A 156 6.93 -15.22 41.82
C ASN A 156 8.31 -15.80 42.17
N ASP A 157 9.21 -15.84 41.19
CA ASP A 157 10.55 -16.41 41.33
C ASP A 157 11.45 -15.56 42.26
N HIS A 158 11.30 -14.23 42.25
CA HIS A 158 12.20 -13.32 42.99
C HIS A 158 11.61 -12.71 44.26
N MET A 159 10.30 -12.53 44.35
CA MET A 159 9.66 -11.74 45.43
C MET A 159 8.77 -12.57 46.36
N SER A 160 8.45 -13.83 46.02
CA SER A 160 7.62 -14.69 46.90
C SER A 160 8.42 -15.59 47.86
N ALA A 161 9.76 -15.59 47.76
CA ALA A 161 10.66 -16.45 48.55
C ALA A 161 11.25 -15.78 49.81
N GLY A 162 10.68 -14.67 50.28
CA GLY A 162 11.01 -14.03 51.57
C GLY A 162 9.77 -13.92 52.45
#